data_AF-A0A238YDU8-F1
#
_entry.id   AF-A0A238YDU8-F1
#
_cell.length_a   1.000
_cell.length_b   1.000
_cell.length_c   1.000
_cell.angle_alpha   90.00
_cell.angle_beta   90.00
_cell.angle_gamma   90.00
#
_symmetry.space_group_name_H-M   'P 1'
#
loop_
_entity.id
_entity.type
_entity.pdbx_description
1 polymer ?
#
loop_
_entity_poly.entity_id
_entity_poly.type
_entity_poly.pdbx_seq_one_letter_code
_entity_poly.pdbx_strand_id
1 'polypeptide(L)'
;MKGLININNIDCFEVEIEFNRNFPRSVPVVKEIGGDIPRDMDRHIDKEGRCCLTIPSIITEELMRVPSILNFMEKFVEPFFANRLYYEKTGMWLSGEYSHGKRGILDFLTERLFIKRKIAAKLLEFGCKFRKKSYLINWNKPCPCGSGKVLKKCHKKEILEIIKLVKLTERIC
;
A
#
# COMPACT_ATOMS: atom_id res chain seq x y z
N MET A 1 17.03 -11.52 5.94
CA MET A 1 17.27 -12.77 5.19
C MET A 1 17.72 -12.38 3.80
N LYS A 2 18.78 -12.98 3.27
CA LYS A 2 19.21 -12.78 1.88
C LYS A 2 19.03 -14.07 1.09
N GLY A 3 18.72 -13.96 -0.19
CA GLY A 3 18.56 -15.12 -1.05
C GLY A 3 18.19 -14.75 -2.47
N LEU A 4 18.02 -15.77 -3.30
CA LEU A 4 17.55 -15.63 -4.66
C LEU A 4 16.04 -15.91 -4.73
N ILE A 5 15.32 -15.07 -5.46
CA ILE A 5 13.94 -15.35 -5.88
C ILE A 5 13.99 -15.79 -7.34
N ASN A 6 13.66 -17.05 -7.59
CA ASN A 6 13.51 -17.59 -8.93
C ASN A 6 12.06 -17.41 -9.39
N ILE A 7 11.88 -16.76 -10.54
CA ILE A 7 10.56 -16.57 -11.16
C ILE A 7 10.38 -17.56 -12.29
N ASN A 8 9.72 -18.68 -12.01
CA ASN A 8 9.32 -19.71 -12.98
C ASN A 8 10.45 -20.19 -13.92
N ASN A 9 11.70 -20.24 -13.43
CA ASN A 9 12.90 -20.55 -14.21
C ASN A 9 13.13 -19.61 -15.42
N ILE A 10 12.55 -18.41 -15.39
CA ILE A 10 12.77 -17.37 -16.39
C ILE A 10 13.95 -16.50 -15.96
N ASP A 11 13.97 -16.06 -14.71
CA ASP A 11 15.01 -15.20 -14.16
C ASP A 11 15.11 -15.34 -12.63
N CYS A 12 16.21 -14.85 -12.07
CA CYS A 12 16.52 -14.87 -10.65
C CYS A 12 16.93 -13.48 -10.16
N PHE A 13 16.38 -13.06 -9.03
CA PHE A 13 16.72 -11.78 -8.40
C PHE A 13 17.36 -12.00 -7.03
N GLU A 14 18.49 -11.35 -6.77
CA GLU A 14 19.07 -11.32 -5.44
C GLU A 14 18.32 -10.32 -4.55
N VAL A 15 17.80 -10.79 -3.42
CA VAL A 15 16.97 -9.98 -2.54
C VAL A 15 17.39 -10.07 -1.08
N GLU A 16 17.16 -8.98 -0.37
CA GLU A 16 17.18 -8.93 1.09
C GLU A 16 15.77 -8.64 1.61
N ILE A 17 15.28 -9.52 2.49
CA ILE A 17 13.99 -9.35 3.17
C ILE A 17 14.22 -9.15 4.66
N GLU A 18 13.77 -8.01 5.17
CA GLU A 18 13.84 -7.62 6.58
C GLU A 18 12.47 -7.76 7.23
N PHE A 19 12.37 -8.68 8.19
CA PHE A 19 11.18 -8.84 9.02
C PHE A 19 11.33 -8.02 10.30
N ASN A 20 10.38 -7.13 10.52
CA ASN A 20 10.29 -6.37 11.77
C ASN A 20 9.77 -7.26 12.90
N ARG A 21 10.16 -6.97 14.15
CA ARG A 21 9.72 -7.69 15.36
C ARG A 21 8.19 -7.75 15.53
N ASN A 22 7.47 -6.85 14.87
CA ASN A 22 6.02 -6.73 14.96
C ASN A 22 5.27 -7.44 13.83
N PHE A 23 5.94 -8.25 12.99
CA PHE A 23 5.27 -9.11 12.01
C PHE A 23 4.22 -9.99 12.73
N PRO A 24 2.99 -10.14 12.21
CA PRO A 24 2.47 -9.74 10.89
C PRO A 24 1.90 -8.32 10.81
N ARG A 25 1.94 -7.52 11.88
CA ARG A 25 1.37 -6.15 11.91
C ARG A 25 2.23 -5.12 11.17
N SER A 26 3.45 -5.48 10.83
CA SER A 26 4.38 -4.65 10.07
C SER A 26 4.75 -5.33 8.76
N VAL A 27 4.68 -4.56 7.67
CA VAL A 27 5.10 -4.99 6.34
C VAL A 27 6.61 -5.25 6.33
N PRO A 28 7.06 -6.45 5.90
CA PRO A 28 8.48 -6.70 5.68
C PRO A 28 9.05 -5.76 4.61
N VAL A 29 10.30 -5.35 4.77
CA VAL A 29 11.01 -4.57 3.73
C VAL A 29 11.67 -5.56 2.79
N VAL A 30 11.40 -5.43 1.49
CA VAL A 30 12.08 -6.18 0.44
C VAL A 30 13.01 -5.21 -0.28
N LYS A 31 14.26 -5.62 -0.46
CA LYS A 31 15.24 -4.92 -1.28
C LYS A 31 15.71 -5.85 -2.38
N GLU A 32 15.78 -5.33 -3.59
CA GLU A 32 16.53 -5.94 -4.68
C GLU A 32 17.99 -5.51 -4.50
N ILE A 33 18.92 -6.46 -4.39
CA ILE A 33 20.33 -6.19 -4.04
C ILE A 33 21.33 -6.62 -5.11
N GLY A 34 20.89 -7.30 -6.17
CA GLY A 34 21.73 -7.71 -7.31
C GLY A 34 22.06 -6.56 -8.27
N GLY A 35 21.21 -5.52 -8.31
CA GLY A 35 21.35 -4.39 -9.22
C GLY A 35 20.72 -4.62 -10.60
N ASP A 36 19.93 -5.70 -10.75
CA ASP A 36 19.29 -6.06 -12.02
C ASP A 36 18.17 -5.08 -12.41
N ILE A 37 17.64 -4.34 -11.44
CA ILE A 37 16.57 -3.36 -11.64
C ILE A 37 17.13 -1.95 -11.40
N PRO A 38 16.95 -1.02 -12.36
CA PRO A 38 17.34 0.37 -12.15
C PRO A 38 16.73 0.94 -10.87
N ARG A 39 17.54 1.69 -10.11
CA ARG A 39 17.09 2.42 -8.91
C ARG A 39 16.26 3.63 -9.33
N ASP A 40 15.01 3.36 -9.69
CA ASP A 40 14.06 4.31 -10.23
C ASP A 40 12.68 4.06 -9.61
N MET A 41 12.04 5.14 -9.17
CA MET A 41 10.69 5.06 -8.62
C MET A 41 9.69 4.56 -9.64
N ASP A 42 9.85 4.89 -10.92
CA ASP A 42 9.01 4.38 -12.01
C ASP A 42 9.27 2.89 -12.29
N ARG A 43 10.38 2.34 -11.78
CA ARG A 43 10.68 0.90 -11.70
C ARG A 43 10.27 0.27 -10.37
N HIS A 44 9.62 1.03 -9.50
CA HIS A 44 9.25 0.67 -8.12
C HIS A 44 10.42 0.26 -7.24
N ILE A 45 11.61 0.81 -7.50
CA ILE A 45 12.81 0.59 -6.70
C ILE A 45 13.31 1.94 -6.21
N ASP A 46 13.35 2.16 -4.91
CA ASP A 46 13.92 3.39 -4.37
C ASP A 46 15.46 3.42 -4.49
N LYS A 47 16.06 4.57 -4.18
CA LYS A 47 17.52 4.77 -4.21
C LYS A 47 18.29 3.84 -3.27
N GLU A 48 17.64 3.30 -2.25
CA GLU A 48 18.20 2.30 -1.33
C GLU A 48 17.94 0.85 -1.78
N GLY A 49 17.33 0.66 -2.95
CA GLY A 49 16.99 -0.65 -3.52
C GLY A 49 15.70 -1.27 -2.99
N ARG A 50 14.90 -0.53 -2.19
CA ARG A 50 13.67 -1.08 -1.62
C ARG A 50 12.58 -1.17 -2.67
N CYS A 51 11.91 -2.32 -2.71
CA CYS A 51 10.81 -2.59 -3.62
C CYS A 51 9.49 -1.99 -3.12
N CYS A 52 8.84 -1.18 -3.96
CA CYS A 52 7.47 -0.71 -3.76
C CYS A 52 6.49 -1.79 -4.25
N LEU A 53 6.23 -2.79 -3.42
CA LEU A 53 5.40 -3.94 -3.82
C LEU A 53 3.95 -3.54 -4.14
N THR A 54 3.33 -2.75 -3.25
CA THR A 54 1.97 -2.18 -3.38
C THR A 54 1.70 -1.22 -2.20
N ILE A 55 0.46 -0.77 -2.03
CA ILE A 55 0.02 0.03 -0.88
C ILE A 55 0.21 -0.75 0.42
N PRO A 56 0.95 -0.25 1.41
CA PRO A 56 1.27 -1.01 2.62
C PRO A 56 0.06 -1.52 3.42
N SER A 57 -1.09 -0.82 3.40
CA SER A 57 -2.30 -1.31 4.08
C SER A 57 -2.90 -2.55 3.44
N ILE A 58 -2.72 -2.76 2.13
CA ILE A 58 -3.16 -4.00 1.44
C ILE A 58 -2.35 -5.17 1.98
N ILE A 59 -1.02 -5.00 2.09
CA ILE A 59 -0.13 -6.02 2.63
C ILE A 59 -0.46 -6.32 4.09
N THR A 60 -0.60 -5.30 4.93
CA THR A 60 -0.95 -5.51 6.35
C THR A 60 -2.32 -6.18 6.51
N GLU A 61 -3.34 -5.78 5.74
CA GLU A 61 -4.66 -6.41 5.80
C GLU A 61 -4.59 -7.91 5.46
N GLU A 62 -3.84 -8.26 4.42
CA GLU A 62 -3.63 -9.65 4.03
C GLU A 62 -2.84 -10.46 5.06
N LEU A 63 -1.74 -9.89 5.59
CA LEU A 63 -0.93 -10.53 6.63
C LEU A 63 -1.66 -10.70 7.97
N MET A 64 -2.56 -9.77 8.29
CA MET A 64 -3.41 -9.91 9.47
C MET A 64 -4.46 -11.01 9.31
N ARG A 65 -4.83 -11.34 8.06
CA ARG A 65 -5.73 -12.45 7.73
C ARG A 65 -4.99 -13.78 7.66
N VAL A 66 -3.80 -13.79 7.06
CA VAL A 66 -2.95 -14.97 6.86
C VAL A 66 -1.50 -14.61 7.23
N PRO A 67 -1.10 -14.80 8.50
CA PRO A 67 0.18 -14.34 9.04
C PRO A 67 1.33 -15.29 8.68
N SER A 68 1.63 -15.39 7.39
CA SER A 68 2.59 -16.35 6.83
C SER A 68 3.62 -15.64 5.96
N ILE A 69 4.90 -16.01 6.14
CA ILE A 69 5.98 -15.58 5.25
C ILE A 69 5.72 -16.10 3.84
N LEU A 70 5.30 -17.35 3.69
CA LEU A 70 4.96 -17.93 2.38
C LEU A 70 3.84 -17.13 1.71
N ASN A 71 2.78 -16.78 2.45
CA ASN A 71 1.70 -15.96 1.91
C ASN A 71 2.21 -14.57 1.47
N PHE A 72 3.14 -13.97 2.21
CA PHE A 72 3.77 -12.71 1.80
C PHE A 72 4.55 -12.85 0.48
N MET A 73 5.32 -13.92 0.35
CA MET A 73 6.11 -14.20 -0.84
C MET A 73 5.21 -14.38 -2.07
N GLU A 74 4.25 -15.30 -1.98
CA GLU A 74 3.36 -15.67 -3.09
C GLU A 74 2.42 -14.52 -3.50
N LYS A 75 1.94 -13.70 -2.55
CA LYS A 75 0.97 -12.64 -2.83
C LYS A 75 1.58 -11.31 -3.24
N PHE A 76 2.83 -11.02 -2.83
CA PHE A 76 3.40 -9.69 -3.02
C PHE A 76 4.79 -9.71 -3.65
N VAL A 77 5.67 -10.60 -3.20
CA VAL A 77 7.08 -10.56 -3.64
C VAL A 77 7.25 -11.20 -5.01
N GLU A 78 6.78 -12.42 -5.21
CA GLU A 78 6.89 -13.11 -6.50
C GLU A 78 6.11 -12.37 -7.62
N PRO A 79 4.86 -11.92 -7.40
CA PRO A 79 4.14 -11.14 -8.40
C PRO A 79 4.83 -9.84 -8.78
N PHE A 80 5.53 -9.19 -7.84
CA PHE A 80 6.30 -7.98 -8.14
C PHE A 80 7.42 -8.26 -9.16
N PHE A 81 8.24 -9.29 -8.92
CA PHE A 81 9.32 -9.65 -9.83
C PHE A 81 8.81 -10.25 -11.15
N ALA A 82 7.70 -10.98 -11.14
CA ALA A 82 7.04 -11.42 -12.37
C ALA A 82 6.53 -10.24 -13.21
N ASN A 83 5.90 -9.24 -12.57
CA ASN A 83 5.46 -8.01 -13.24
C ASN A 83 6.64 -7.21 -13.79
N ARG A 84 7.78 -7.21 -13.08
CA ARG A 84 9.02 -6.60 -13.56
C ARG A 84 9.51 -7.24 -14.85
N LEU A 85 9.55 -8.57 -14.92
CA LEU A 85 9.94 -9.29 -16.14
C LEU A 85 8.98 -9.02 -17.30
N TYR A 86 7.68 -8.91 -17.01
CA TYR A 86 6.69 -8.53 -18.01
C TYR A 86 6.92 -7.10 -18.53
N TYR A 87 7.22 -6.16 -17.63
CA TYR A 87 7.53 -4.79 -17.99
C TYR A 87 8.76 -4.70 -18.90
N GLU A 88 9.85 -5.41 -18.58
CA GLU A 88 11.06 -5.39 -19.43
C GLU A 88 10.79 -5.87 -20.85
N LYS A 89 9.86 -6.81 -21.02
CA LYS A 89 9.50 -7.34 -22.35
C LYS A 89 8.56 -6.43 -23.12
N THR A 90 7.69 -5.68 -22.43
CA THR A 90 6.53 -5.02 -23.07
C THR A 90 6.52 -3.50 -22.93
N GLY A 91 7.33 -2.94 -22.01
CA GLY A 91 7.25 -1.54 -21.59
C GLY A 91 5.99 -1.20 -20.79
N MET A 92 5.18 -2.19 -20.41
CA MET A 92 3.91 -2.00 -19.72
C MET A 92 3.82 -2.88 -18.47
N TRP A 93 3.15 -2.41 -17.43
CA TRP A 93 2.88 -3.21 -16.24
C TRP A 93 1.59 -4.01 -16.39
N LEU A 94 1.64 -5.31 -16.06
CA LEU A 94 0.52 -6.24 -16.27
C LEU A 94 -0.74 -5.88 -15.46
N SER A 95 -0.57 -5.34 -14.26
CA SER A 95 -1.64 -5.18 -13.27
C SER A 95 -2.26 -3.77 -13.23
N GLY A 96 -1.86 -2.88 -14.13
CA GLY A 96 -2.02 -1.43 -13.92
C GLY A 96 -1.19 -0.95 -12.73
N GLU A 97 -1.17 0.37 -12.49
CA GLU A 97 -0.36 0.96 -11.43
C GLU A 97 -1.09 2.07 -10.69
N TYR A 98 -0.92 2.08 -9.36
CA TYR A 98 -1.16 3.29 -8.60
C TYR A 98 0.02 4.25 -8.77
N SER A 99 -0.25 5.56 -8.80
CA SER A 99 0.80 6.57 -8.82
C SER A 99 1.75 6.41 -7.62
N HIS A 100 2.96 6.96 -7.70
CA HIS A 100 3.88 6.86 -6.56
C HIS A 100 3.46 7.73 -5.36
N GLY A 101 3.83 7.26 -4.15
CA GLY A 101 3.68 7.99 -2.89
C GLY A 101 2.24 8.37 -2.55
N LYS A 102 2.03 9.62 -2.13
CA LYS A 102 0.70 10.13 -1.71
C LYS A 102 -0.34 10.06 -2.81
N ARG A 103 0.06 10.17 -4.08
CA ARG A 103 -0.87 10.10 -5.20
C ARG A 103 -1.47 8.70 -5.34
N GLY A 104 -0.67 7.65 -5.16
CA GLY A 104 -1.15 6.27 -5.21
C GLY A 104 -2.07 5.90 -4.06
N ILE A 105 -1.81 6.44 -2.86
CA ILE A 105 -2.74 6.30 -1.74
C ILE A 105 -4.12 6.88 -2.11
N LEU A 106 -4.15 8.03 -2.78
CA LEU A 106 -5.40 8.62 -3.24
C LEU A 106 -6.04 7.85 -4.38
N ASP A 107 -5.26 7.27 -5.31
CA ASP A 107 -5.77 6.39 -6.36
C ASP A 107 -6.47 5.18 -5.71
N PHE A 108 -5.76 4.48 -4.82
CA PHE A 108 -6.28 3.36 -4.04
C PHE A 108 -7.55 3.70 -3.26
N LEU A 109 -7.58 4.82 -2.53
CA LEU A 109 -8.77 5.22 -1.76
C LEU A 109 -9.95 5.62 -2.65
N THR A 110 -9.68 6.24 -3.80
CA THR A 110 -10.72 6.64 -4.77
C THR A 110 -11.41 5.39 -5.31
N GLU A 111 -10.64 4.38 -5.71
CA GLU A 111 -11.14 3.12 -6.22
C GLU A 111 -11.82 2.28 -5.13
N ARG A 112 -11.14 2.05 -4.00
CA ARG A 112 -11.65 1.20 -2.90
C ARG A 112 -12.96 1.72 -2.30
N LEU A 113 -13.12 3.04 -2.20
CA LEU A 113 -14.28 3.66 -1.55
C LEU A 113 -15.32 4.17 -2.56
N PHE A 114 -15.04 4.06 -3.86
CA PHE A 114 -15.90 4.59 -4.92
C PHE A 114 -16.25 6.08 -4.74
N ILE A 115 -15.27 6.89 -4.33
CA ILE A 115 -15.44 8.34 -4.10
C ILE A 115 -14.49 9.14 -4.99
N LYS A 116 -14.87 10.39 -5.30
CA LYS A 116 -14.00 11.30 -6.06
C LYS A 116 -12.69 11.57 -5.30
N ARG A 117 -11.57 11.64 -6.02
CA ARG A 117 -10.22 11.95 -5.48
C ARG A 117 -10.21 13.14 -4.50
N LYS A 118 -10.89 14.23 -4.85
CA LYS A 118 -11.00 15.43 -3.98
C LYS A 118 -11.67 15.15 -2.64
N ILE A 119 -12.60 14.20 -2.59
CA ILE A 119 -13.26 13.76 -1.37
C ILE A 119 -12.31 12.85 -0.60
N ALA A 120 -11.69 11.87 -1.27
CA ALA A 120 -10.70 10.97 -0.66
C ALA A 120 -9.59 11.74 0.05
N ALA A 121 -9.03 12.79 -0.56
CA ALA A 121 -8.00 13.62 0.06
C ALA A 121 -8.45 14.28 1.38
N LYS A 122 -9.65 14.88 1.40
CA LYS A 122 -10.19 15.51 2.62
C LYS A 122 -10.54 14.49 3.72
N LEU A 123 -11.06 13.33 3.33
CA LEU A 123 -11.37 12.26 4.27
C LEU A 123 -10.09 11.61 4.81
N LEU A 124 -9.05 11.48 4.00
CA LEU A 124 -7.74 10.99 4.40
C LEU A 124 -7.11 11.91 5.45
N GLU A 125 -7.07 13.23 5.18
CA GLU A 125 -6.57 14.23 6.15
C GLU A 125 -7.34 14.13 7.48
N PHE A 126 -8.67 14.05 7.42
CA PHE A 126 -9.52 13.86 8.59
C PHE A 126 -9.20 12.54 9.31
N GLY A 127 -9.08 11.43 8.59
CA GLY A 127 -8.76 10.11 9.14
C GLY A 127 -7.41 10.09 9.84
N CYS A 128 -6.39 10.71 9.24
CA CYS A 128 -5.07 10.88 9.84
C CYS A 128 -5.13 11.64 11.16
N LYS A 129 -5.90 12.73 11.23
CA LYS A 129 -6.10 13.52 12.46
C LYS A 129 -6.71 12.69 13.59
N PHE A 130 -7.62 11.77 13.27
CA PHE A 130 -8.33 10.94 14.26
C PHE A 130 -7.79 9.52 14.38
N ARG A 131 -6.66 9.19 13.76
CA ARG A 131 -6.09 7.84 13.73
C ARG A 131 -5.98 7.17 15.11
N LYS A 132 -5.44 7.86 16.11
CA LYS A 132 -5.31 7.35 17.49
C LYS A 132 -6.47 7.75 18.42
N LYS A 133 -7.40 8.58 17.93
CA LYS A 133 -8.46 9.23 18.72
C LYS A 133 -9.83 9.09 18.09
N SER A 134 -10.08 7.98 17.38
CA SER A 134 -11.32 7.78 16.62
C SER A 134 -12.58 7.81 17.49
N TYR A 135 -12.45 7.49 18.78
CA TYR A 135 -13.52 7.58 19.78
C TYR A 135 -13.96 9.03 20.08
N LEU A 136 -13.13 10.04 19.78
CA LEU A 136 -13.44 11.46 19.98
C LEU A 136 -14.17 12.10 18.78
N ILE A 137 -14.47 11.34 17.73
CA ILE A 137 -15.14 11.89 16.54
C ILE A 137 -16.57 12.27 16.89
N ASN A 138 -16.88 13.57 16.80
CA ASN A 138 -18.26 14.06 16.88
C ASN A 138 -18.96 13.90 15.52
N TRP A 139 -19.74 12.83 15.39
CA TRP A 139 -20.45 12.46 14.15
C TRP A 139 -21.56 13.43 13.72
N ASN A 140 -21.92 14.41 14.55
CA ASN A 140 -22.88 15.47 14.21
C ASN A 140 -22.22 16.71 13.59
N LYS A 141 -20.88 16.77 13.50
CA LYS A 141 -20.18 17.87 12.84
C LYS A 141 -20.32 17.82 11.31
N PRO A 142 -20.17 18.96 10.60
CA PRO A 142 -20.16 18.99 9.13
C PRO A 142 -19.09 18.07 8.55
N CYS A 143 -19.42 17.42 7.43
CA CYS A 143 -18.48 16.56 6.73
C CYS A 143 -17.45 17.40 5.94
N PRO A 144 -16.14 17.10 6.03
CA PRO A 144 -15.11 17.89 5.35
C PRO A 144 -15.21 17.83 3.81
N CYS A 145 -15.96 16.88 3.25
CA CYS A 145 -16.16 16.77 1.80
C CYS A 145 -16.74 18.04 1.15
N GLY A 146 -17.49 18.87 1.91
CA GLY A 146 -18.14 20.09 1.42
C GLY A 146 -19.59 19.91 0.95
N SER A 147 -20.24 18.78 1.27
CA SER A 147 -21.64 18.51 0.87
C SER A 147 -22.69 19.24 1.72
N GLY A 148 -22.31 19.94 2.79
CA GLY A 148 -23.22 20.50 3.78
C GLY A 148 -23.86 19.49 4.74
N LYS A 149 -23.71 18.17 4.49
CA LYS A 149 -24.23 17.11 5.37
C LYS A 149 -23.30 16.88 6.57
N VAL A 150 -23.88 16.42 7.68
CA VAL A 150 -23.12 15.96 8.86
C VAL A 150 -22.40 14.63 8.59
N LEU A 151 -21.28 14.37 9.29
CA LEU A 151 -20.45 13.17 9.13
C LEU A 151 -21.26 11.87 9.13
N LYS A 152 -22.17 11.71 10.10
CA LYS A 152 -23.01 10.49 10.22
C LYS A 152 -23.89 10.21 9.00
N LYS A 153 -24.32 11.24 8.27
CA LYS A 153 -25.21 11.14 7.10
C LYS A 153 -24.48 11.29 5.76
N CYS A 154 -23.17 11.51 5.78
CA CYS A 154 -22.40 11.79 4.57
C CYS A 154 -21.37 10.72 4.25
N HIS A 155 -20.29 10.66 5.03
CA HIS A 155 -19.14 9.80 4.73
C HIS A 155 -18.71 8.96 5.95
N LYS A 156 -19.67 8.55 6.78
CA LYS A 156 -19.37 7.80 8.02
C LYS A 156 -18.60 6.51 7.73
N LYS A 157 -19.05 5.75 6.74
CA LYS A 157 -18.46 4.44 6.40
C LYS A 157 -17.04 4.61 5.87
N GLU A 158 -16.86 5.54 4.94
CA GLU A 158 -15.59 5.86 4.29
C GLU A 158 -14.56 6.37 5.31
N ILE A 159 -14.98 7.24 6.25
CA ILE A 159 -14.11 7.72 7.33
C ILE A 159 -13.67 6.58 8.25
N LEU A 160 -14.60 5.68 8.62
CA LEU A 160 -14.26 4.53 9.46
C LEU A 160 -13.28 3.59 8.75
N GLU A 161 -13.48 3.34 7.46
CA GLU A 161 -12.59 2.52 6.64
C GLU A 161 -11.20 3.17 6.50
N ILE A 162 -11.14 4.47 6.22
CA ILE A 162 -9.87 5.21 6.20
C ILE A 162 -9.18 5.11 7.56
N ILE A 163 -9.89 5.32 8.68
CA ILE A 163 -9.32 5.20 10.03
C ILE A 163 -8.75 3.81 10.28
N LYS A 164 -9.44 2.75 9.82
CA LYS A 164 -8.94 1.37 9.87
C LYS A 164 -7.64 1.26 9.06
N LEU A 165 -7.62 1.69 7.80
CA LEU A 165 -6.46 1.60 6.92
C LEU A 165 -5.24 2.37 7.46
N VAL A 166 -5.43 3.60 7.93
CA VAL A 166 -4.33 4.39 8.52
C VAL A 166 -3.83 3.79 9.83
N LYS A 167 -4.66 3.08 10.60
CA LYS A 167 -4.18 2.37 11.81
C LYS A 167 -3.25 1.21 11.46
N LEU A 168 -3.48 0.53 10.32
CA LEU A 168 -2.68 -0.61 9.88
C LEU A 168 -1.25 -0.22 9.47
N THR A 169 -0.99 1.04 9.13
CA THR A 169 0.35 1.47 8.70
C THR A 169 0.59 2.97 8.90
N GLU A 170 1.77 3.32 9.42
CA GLU A 170 2.28 4.70 9.53
C GLU A 170 2.78 5.26 8.19
N ARG A 171 2.59 4.55 7.07
CA ARG A 171 3.00 5.05 5.76
C ARG A 171 1.88 5.79 5.01
N ILE A 172 0.65 5.74 5.52
CA ILE A 172 -0.50 6.46 4.93
C ILE A 172 -0.67 7.86 5.54
N CYS A 173 -0.36 7.97 6.83
CA CYS A 173 -0.16 9.20 7.59
C CYS A 173 1.22 9.08 8.23
#